data_AF-A0A2V9KTD6-F1
#
_entry.id   AF-A0A2V9KTD6-F1
#
_cell.length_a   1.000
_cell.length_b   1.000
_cell.length_c   1.000
_cell.angle_alpha   90.00
_cell.angle_beta   90.00
_cell.angle_gamma   90.00
#
_symmetry.space_group_name_H-M   'P 1'
#
loop_
_entity.id
_entity.type
_entity.pdbx_description
1 polymer ?
#
loop_
_entity_poly.entity_id
_entity_poly.type
_entity_poly.pdbx_seq_one_letter_code
_entity_poly.pdbx_strand_id
1 'polypeptide(L)'
;MSGTDTYLAEPTVNVPTVWPYSGSGVQTHHNSEDTPDRVDPRSLRDVATVNASYLYYLANASEPETAWLAELSQTRGYEQILKATAPFLDQVSAAHDSESLGHIWGDALDHINYRVDRESQSVLSVERLAPEDRRAVVAKSLAPSVDALRRFGEEQKERVRLIVEHRAEQAGFRPPAKPVAAAPSAEASRIVVRRKRFGTLPLDDL
;
A
#
# COMPACT_ATOMS: atom_id res chain seq x y z
N MET A 1 -12.73 -5.20 -10.61
CA MET A 1 -13.72 -6.31 -10.67
C MET A 1 -14.84 -5.98 -9.71
N SER A 2 -15.93 -5.48 -10.26
CA SER A 2 -17.23 -5.37 -9.59
C SER A 2 -18.01 -6.65 -9.89
N GLY A 3 -18.72 -7.23 -8.91
CA GLY A 3 -19.58 -8.40 -9.12
C GLY A 3 -19.42 -9.57 -8.14
N THR A 4 -18.68 -9.42 -7.04
CA THR A 4 -18.50 -10.46 -6.02
C THR A 4 -18.71 -9.90 -4.61
N ASP A 5 -18.88 -10.76 -3.60
CA ASP A 5 -19.06 -10.36 -2.20
C ASP A 5 -17.79 -9.79 -1.53
N THR A 6 -16.78 -9.41 -2.31
CA THR A 6 -15.56 -8.74 -1.82
C THR A 6 -15.78 -7.28 -1.40
N TYR A 7 -17.02 -6.79 -1.41
CA TYR A 7 -17.36 -5.43 -0.98
C TYR A 7 -16.94 -5.14 0.47
N LEU A 8 -16.71 -6.16 1.30
CA LEU A 8 -16.21 -5.98 2.67
C LEU A 8 -14.77 -5.43 2.72
N ALA A 9 -13.97 -5.63 1.67
CA ALA A 9 -12.67 -4.97 1.51
C ALA A 9 -12.75 -3.49 1.12
N GLU A 10 -13.96 -2.97 0.88
CA GLU A 10 -14.14 -1.57 0.58
C GLU A 10 -13.74 -0.71 1.81
N PRO A 11 -13.02 0.41 1.63
CA PRO A 11 -12.48 1.23 2.73
C PRO A 11 -13.47 1.73 3.81
N THR A 12 -14.79 1.76 3.56
CA THR A 12 -15.80 2.10 4.57
C THR A 12 -16.06 0.96 5.55
N VAL A 13 -15.92 -0.30 5.10
CA VAL A 13 -16.01 -1.49 5.96
C VAL A 13 -14.62 -1.89 6.44
N ASN A 14 -13.61 -1.73 5.58
CA ASN A 14 -12.19 -1.91 5.85
C ASN A 14 -11.84 -3.26 6.48
N VAL A 15 -12.52 -4.32 6.02
CA VAL A 15 -12.22 -5.71 6.40
C VAL A 15 -11.34 -6.29 5.30
N PRO A 16 -10.06 -6.58 5.57
CA PRO A 16 -9.18 -7.23 4.59
C PRO A 16 -9.85 -8.51 4.07
N THR A 17 -10.21 -8.52 2.80
CA THR A 17 -10.92 -9.64 2.17
C THR A 17 -10.07 -10.18 1.03
N VAL A 18 -9.79 -11.47 1.07
CA VAL A 18 -9.14 -12.19 -0.03
C VAL A 18 -10.22 -12.99 -0.75
N TRP A 19 -10.18 -12.98 -2.07
CA TRP A 19 -11.08 -13.77 -2.91
C TRP A 19 -10.26 -14.71 -3.80
N PRO A 20 -9.97 -15.92 -3.30
CA PRO A 20 -9.36 -16.96 -4.10
C PRO A 20 -10.35 -17.37 -5.21
N TYR A 21 -9.90 -17.27 -6.45
CA TYR A 21 -10.70 -17.55 -7.63
C TYR A 21 -10.04 -18.64 -8.46
N SER A 22 -10.84 -19.60 -8.92
CA SER A 22 -10.47 -20.64 -9.88
C SER A 22 -11.63 -20.80 -10.86
N GLY A 23 -11.34 -20.74 -12.16
CA GLY A 23 -12.36 -20.86 -13.20
C GLY A 23 -11.75 -20.93 -14.60
N SER A 24 -12.49 -21.52 -15.54
CA SER A 24 -12.08 -21.72 -16.94
C SER A 24 -12.18 -20.45 -17.82
N GLY A 25 -12.68 -19.34 -17.27
CA GLY A 25 -12.89 -18.08 -17.98
C GLY A 25 -14.38 -17.73 -18.13
N VAL A 26 -14.73 -16.92 -19.13
CA VAL A 26 -16.08 -16.35 -19.34
C VAL A 26 -16.99 -17.29 -20.16
N GLN A 27 -16.48 -18.38 -20.73
CA GLN A 27 -17.18 -19.19 -21.74
C GLN A 27 -18.55 -19.72 -21.27
N THR A 28 -18.62 -20.25 -20.05
CA THR A 28 -19.87 -20.78 -19.48
C THR A 28 -20.53 -19.79 -18.52
N HIS A 29 -19.86 -18.67 -18.18
CA HIS A 29 -20.37 -17.71 -17.21
C HIS A 29 -21.65 -17.03 -17.72
N HIS A 30 -22.69 -17.00 -16.88
CA HIS A 30 -23.99 -16.38 -17.16
C HIS A 30 -24.74 -16.93 -18.38
N ASN A 31 -24.58 -18.22 -18.70
CA ASN A 31 -25.40 -18.88 -19.71
C ASN A 31 -25.81 -20.31 -19.28
N SER A 32 -26.66 -20.95 -20.09
CA SER A 32 -27.21 -22.27 -19.79
C SER A 32 -26.18 -23.42 -19.85
N GLU A 33 -24.95 -23.15 -20.26
CA GLU A 33 -23.85 -24.13 -20.24
C GLU A 33 -23.12 -24.17 -18.89
N ASP A 34 -23.46 -23.30 -17.92
CA ASP A 34 -22.95 -23.36 -16.54
C ASP A 34 -23.61 -24.52 -15.77
N THR A 35 -23.17 -25.73 -16.07
CA THR A 35 -23.71 -26.97 -15.52
C THR A 35 -22.66 -27.70 -14.66
N PRO A 36 -23.08 -28.51 -13.66
CA PRO A 36 -22.14 -29.19 -12.76
C PRO A 36 -21.08 -30.04 -13.44
N ASP A 37 -21.35 -30.60 -14.62
CA ASP A 37 -20.41 -31.38 -15.42
C ASP A 37 -19.25 -30.56 -16.01
N ARG A 38 -19.35 -29.21 -16.00
CA ARG A 38 -18.26 -28.30 -16.38
C ARG A 38 -17.26 -28.05 -15.25
N VAL A 39 -17.58 -28.45 -14.02
CA VAL A 39 -16.68 -28.29 -12.88
C VAL A 39 -15.64 -29.41 -12.89
N ASP A 40 -14.37 -29.06 -13.07
CA ASP A 40 -13.28 -30.01 -12.91
C ASP A 40 -13.09 -30.35 -11.40
N PRO A 41 -13.28 -31.62 -10.99
CA PRO A 41 -13.14 -32.02 -9.60
C PRO A 41 -11.75 -31.75 -9.01
N ARG A 42 -10.69 -31.75 -9.85
CA ARG A 42 -9.33 -31.46 -9.39
C ARG A 42 -9.20 -29.99 -9.01
N SER A 43 -9.60 -29.10 -9.90
CA SER A 43 -9.63 -27.66 -9.65
C SER A 43 -10.47 -27.30 -8.43
N LEU A 44 -11.65 -27.94 -8.24
CA LEU A 44 -12.49 -27.76 -7.06
C LEU A 44 -11.79 -28.20 -5.76
N ARG A 45 -11.16 -29.38 -5.78
CA ARG A 45 -10.40 -29.88 -4.62
C ARG A 45 -9.25 -28.95 -4.29
N ASP A 46 -8.51 -28.49 -5.29
CA ASP A 46 -7.31 -27.68 -5.09
C ASP A 46 -7.69 -26.29 -4.52
N VAL A 47 -8.72 -25.62 -5.06
CA VAL A 47 -9.20 -24.35 -4.49
C VAL A 47 -9.78 -24.53 -3.08
N ALA A 48 -10.51 -25.62 -2.83
CA ALA A 48 -11.04 -25.92 -1.49
C ALA A 48 -9.92 -26.16 -0.48
N THR A 49 -8.87 -26.89 -0.87
CA THR A 49 -7.72 -27.20 0.00
C THR A 49 -6.94 -25.94 0.34
N VAL A 50 -6.69 -25.08 -0.64
CA VAL A 50 -5.99 -23.79 -0.43
C VAL A 50 -6.82 -22.90 0.50
N ASN A 51 -8.12 -22.78 0.26
CA ASN A 51 -9.00 -21.95 1.09
C ASN A 51 -9.08 -22.47 2.54
N ALA A 52 -9.26 -23.77 2.73
CA ALA A 52 -9.30 -24.37 4.06
C ALA A 52 -7.97 -24.18 4.80
N SER A 53 -6.84 -24.36 4.12
CA SER A 53 -5.51 -24.17 4.72
C SER A 53 -5.27 -22.72 5.11
N TYR A 54 -5.65 -21.77 4.24
CA TYR A 54 -5.55 -20.33 4.52
C TYR A 54 -6.40 -19.92 5.73
N LEU A 55 -7.65 -20.37 5.78
CA LEU A 55 -8.56 -20.07 6.89
C LEU A 55 -8.07 -20.69 8.21
N TYR A 56 -7.62 -21.95 8.18
CA TYR A 56 -7.07 -22.63 9.34
C TYR A 56 -5.82 -21.91 9.86
N TYR A 57 -4.91 -21.54 8.96
CA TYR A 57 -3.69 -20.82 9.30
C TYR A 57 -3.99 -19.48 9.98
N LEU A 58 -4.90 -18.68 9.42
CA LEU A 58 -5.28 -17.40 10.02
C LEU A 58 -6.02 -17.55 11.34
N ALA A 59 -6.93 -18.51 11.44
CA ALA A 59 -7.70 -18.75 12.67
C ALA A 59 -6.81 -19.24 13.84
N ASN A 60 -5.69 -19.89 13.51
CA ASN A 60 -4.72 -20.39 14.48
C ASN A 60 -3.45 -19.52 14.58
N ALA A 61 -3.42 -18.36 13.90
CA ALA A 61 -2.27 -17.46 13.96
C ALA A 61 -2.08 -16.94 15.39
N SER A 62 -0.83 -16.90 15.83
CA SER A 62 -0.44 -16.48 17.18
C SER A 62 0.85 -15.66 17.14
N GLU A 63 1.56 -15.55 18.25
CA GLU A 63 2.78 -14.72 18.35
C GLU A 63 3.86 -15.07 17.29
N PRO A 64 4.19 -16.34 16.99
CA PRO A 64 5.18 -16.69 15.97
C PRO A 64 4.79 -16.20 14.56
N GLU A 65 3.54 -16.41 14.16
CA GLU A 65 3.03 -15.96 12.86
C GLU A 65 3.00 -14.42 12.79
N THR A 66 2.71 -13.76 13.91
CA THR A 66 2.70 -12.30 14.01
C THR A 66 4.08 -11.70 13.76
N ALA A 67 5.12 -12.27 14.36
CA ALA A 67 6.50 -11.83 14.14
C ALA A 67 6.93 -12.03 12.68
N TRP A 68 6.63 -13.20 12.10
CA TRP A 68 6.95 -13.48 10.70
C TRP A 68 6.23 -12.54 9.72
N LEU A 69 4.92 -12.31 9.94
CA LEU A 69 4.14 -11.38 9.10
C LEU A 69 4.62 -9.93 9.25
N ALA A 70 5.10 -9.53 10.42
CA ALA A 70 5.69 -8.21 10.62
C ALA A 70 6.94 -8.02 9.74
N GLU A 71 7.83 -9.01 9.69
CA GLU A 71 9.03 -8.99 8.84
C GLU A 71 8.68 -8.91 7.34
N LEU A 72 7.65 -9.65 6.92
CA LEU A 72 7.13 -9.56 5.54
C LEU A 72 6.55 -8.18 5.23
N SER A 73 5.75 -7.64 6.16
CA SER A 73 5.18 -6.29 6.06
C SER A 73 6.28 -5.23 6.00
N GLN A 74 7.34 -5.37 6.78
CA GLN A 74 8.49 -4.46 6.77
C GLN A 74 9.25 -4.54 5.44
N THR A 75 9.51 -5.75 4.94
CA THR A 75 10.17 -5.97 3.65
C THR A 75 9.40 -5.29 2.52
N ARG A 76 8.08 -5.51 2.47
CA ARG A 76 7.19 -4.81 1.54
C ARG A 76 7.24 -3.30 1.75
N GLY A 77 7.33 -2.84 3.00
CA GLY A 77 7.42 -1.43 3.34
C GLY A 77 8.61 -0.74 2.68
N TYR A 78 9.79 -1.38 2.70
CA TYR A 78 10.97 -0.88 1.99
C TYR A 78 10.73 -0.76 0.48
N GLU A 79 10.10 -1.77 -0.13
CA GLU A 79 9.75 -1.74 -1.56
C GLU A 79 8.79 -0.59 -1.89
N GLN A 80 7.77 -0.34 -1.05
CA GLN A 80 6.82 0.75 -1.27
C GLN A 80 7.46 2.13 -1.13
N ILE A 81 8.38 2.30 -0.17
CA ILE A 81 9.14 3.55 0.01
C ILE A 81 10.03 3.80 -1.22
N LEU A 82 10.76 2.78 -1.69
CA LEU A 82 11.57 2.88 -2.91
C LEU A 82 10.72 3.20 -4.13
N LYS A 83 9.60 2.51 -4.31
CA LYS A 83 8.67 2.72 -5.42
C LYS A 83 8.09 4.13 -5.42
N ALA A 84 7.82 4.71 -4.25
CA ALA A 84 7.35 6.08 -4.15
C ALA A 84 8.45 7.11 -4.39
N THR A 85 9.71 6.77 -4.09
CA THR A 85 10.87 7.67 -4.28
C THR A 85 11.31 7.73 -5.74
N ALA A 86 11.32 6.59 -6.43
CA ALA A 86 11.93 6.44 -7.76
C ALA A 86 11.46 7.47 -8.81
N PRO A 87 10.15 7.78 -8.96
CA PRO A 87 9.70 8.75 -9.96
C PRO A 87 10.29 10.15 -9.78
N PHE A 88 10.53 10.57 -8.53
CA PHE A 88 11.09 11.89 -8.25
C PHE A 88 12.57 11.97 -8.65
N LEU A 89 13.31 10.87 -8.53
CA LEU A 89 14.71 10.82 -8.99
C LEU A 89 14.81 11.07 -10.50
N ASP A 90 13.89 10.48 -11.27
CA ASP A 90 13.80 10.71 -12.71
C ASP A 90 13.40 12.16 -13.03
N GLN A 91 12.40 12.69 -12.31
CA GLN A 91 11.91 14.07 -12.50
C GLN A 91 12.98 15.13 -12.20
N VAL A 92 13.82 14.94 -11.17
CA VAL A 92 14.91 15.87 -10.85
C VAL A 92 15.83 16.06 -12.04
N SER A 93 16.14 15.00 -12.79
CA SER A 93 16.99 15.11 -13.98
C SER A 93 16.40 16.00 -15.08
N ALA A 94 15.07 16.04 -15.19
CA ALA A 94 14.34 16.81 -16.19
C ALA A 94 14.05 18.26 -15.77
N ALA A 95 14.26 18.63 -14.51
CA ALA A 95 13.95 19.98 -14.01
C ALA A 95 14.76 21.08 -14.73
N HIS A 96 14.13 22.23 -14.97
CA HIS A 96 14.68 23.31 -15.80
C HIS A 96 15.07 24.57 -15.02
N ASP A 97 14.68 24.66 -13.74
CA ASP A 97 14.97 25.80 -12.88
C ASP A 97 14.93 25.41 -11.38
N SER A 98 15.28 26.36 -10.50
CA SER A 98 15.26 26.15 -9.05
C SER A 98 13.87 25.95 -8.46
N GLU A 99 12.84 26.53 -9.08
CA GLU A 99 11.46 26.48 -8.58
C GLU A 99 10.86 25.08 -8.80
N SER A 100 10.98 24.56 -10.02
CA SER A 100 10.58 23.19 -10.37
C SER A 100 11.33 22.15 -9.53
N LEU A 101 12.63 22.31 -9.31
CA LEU A 101 13.38 21.46 -8.38
C LEU A 101 12.86 21.54 -6.95
N GLY A 102 12.50 22.74 -6.48
CA GLY A 102 11.96 22.94 -5.15
C GLY A 102 10.62 22.23 -4.94
N HIS A 103 9.74 22.26 -5.94
CA HIS A 103 8.47 21.52 -5.93
C HIS A 103 8.69 20.00 -5.96
N ILE A 104 9.51 19.50 -6.88
CA ILE A 104 9.83 18.05 -6.97
C ILE A 104 10.42 17.57 -5.64
N TRP A 105 11.30 18.36 -5.02
CA TRP A 105 11.87 18.02 -3.71
C TRP A 105 10.79 17.98 -2.62
N GLY A 106 9.94 19.00 -2.51
CA GLY A 106 8.85 19.02 -1.54
C GLY A 106 7.90 17.82 -1.69
N ASP A 107 7.42 17.56 -2.90
CA ASP A 107 6.51 16.45 -3.20
C ASP A 107 7.14 15.09 -2.87
N ALA A 108 8.44 14.93 -3.15
CA ALA A 108 9.18 13.71 -2.80
C ALA A 108 9.21 13.49 -1.29
N LEU A 109 9.47 14.52 -0.49
CA LEU A 109 9.48 14.42 0.97
C LEU A 109 8.10 14.01 1.51
N ASP A 110 7.04 14.63 0.99
CA ASP A 110 5.67 14.34 1.41
C ASP A 110 5.24 12.91 1.04
N HIS A 111 5.58 12.46 -0.17
CA HIS A 111 5.31 11.09 -0.60
C HIS A 111 6.08 10.05 0.22
N ILE A 112 7.35 10.31 0.53
CA ILE A 112 8.15 9.41 1.38
C ILE A 112 7.56 9.36 2.79
N ASN A 113 7.24 10.51 3.40
CA ASN A 113 6.60 10.58 4.71
C ASN A 113 5.30 9.78 4.75
N TYR A 114 4.42 10.03 3.78
CA TYR A 114 3.16 9.33 3.67
C TYR A 114 3.36 7.81 3.58
N ARG A 115 4.31 7.34 2.76
CA ARG A 115 4.60 5.91 2.67
C ARG A 115 5.17 5.35 3.96
N VAL A 116 6.13 6.00 4.59
CA VAL A 116 6.67 5.56 5.89
C VAL A 116 5.54 5.39 6.91
N ASP A 117 4.60 6.33 6.99
CA ASP A 117 3.46 6.25 7.91
C ASP A 117 2.54 5.06 7.56
N ARG A 118 2.19 4.90 6.28
CA ARG A 118 1.32 3.80 5.82
C ARG A 118 1.94 2.44 6.03
N GLU A 119 3.23 2.28 5.74
CA GLU A 119 3.92 1.00 5.90
C GLU A 119 4.20 0.70 7.38
N SER A 120 4.43 1.71 8.21
CA SER A 120 4.49 1.56 9.67
C SER A 120 3.16 1.03 10.23
N GLN A 121 2.03 1.56 9.75
CA GLN A 121 0.70 1.04 10.11
C GLN A 121 0.48 -0.39 9.61
N SER A 122 1.03 -0.74 8.44
CA SER A 122 0.99 -2.11 7.91
C SER A 122 1.71 -3.09 8.84
N VAL A 123 2.93 -2.75 9.29
CA VAL A 123 3.67 -3.55 10.27
C VAL A 123 2.87 -3.68 11.57
N LEU A 124 2.35 -2.59 12.12
CA LEU A 124 1.59 -2.63 13.38
C LEU A 124 0.27 -3.41 13.26
N SER A 125 -0.34 -3.48 12.08
CA SER A 125 -1.63 -4.15 11.88
C SER A 125 -1.63 -5.64 12.24
N VAL A 126 -0.46 -6.28 12.22
CA VAL A 126 -0.28 -7.70 12.56
C VAL A 126 -0.55 -7.97 14.05
N GLU A 127 -0.54 -6.95 14.91
CA GLU A 127 -0.87 -7.10 16.34
C GLU A 127 -2.26 -7.71 16.57
N ARG A 128 -3.18 -7.55 15.61
CA ARG A 128 -4.55 -8.06 15.69
C ARG A 128 -4.61 -9.59 15.70
N LEU A 129 -3.56 -10.25 15.23
CA LEU A 129 -3.42 -11.72 15.22
C LEU A 129 -3.01 -12.25 16.60
N ALA A 130 -2.46 -11.41 17.48
CA ALA A 130 -2.15 -11.80 18.84
C ALA A 130 -3.40 -11.80 19.73
N PRO A 131 -3.45 -12.65 20.78
CA PRO A 131 -4.46 -12.57 21.83
C PRO A 131 -4.58 -11.15 22.40
N GLU A 132 -5.79 -10.73 22.76
CA GLU A 132 -6.10 -9.35 23.12
C GLU A 132 -5.24 -8.82 24.28
N ASP A 133 -4.98 -9.66 25.29
CA ASP A 133 -4.14 -9.39 26.45
C ASP A 133 -2.64 -9.25 26.11
N ARG A 134 -2.22 -9.73 24.93
CA ARG A 134 -0.84 -9.72 24.45
C ARG A 134 -0.55 -8.63 23.42
N ARG A 135 -1.58 -8.00 22.84
CA ARG A 135 -1.41 -7.01 21.76
C ARG A 135 -0.46 -5.88 22.09
N ALA A 136 -0.55 -5.30 23.30
CA ALA A 136 0.34 -4.22 23.72
C ALA A 136 1.82 -4.65 23.81
N VAL A 137 2.07 -5.91 24.22
CA VAL A 137 3.42 -6.48 24.28
C VAL A 137 3.97 -6.67 22.86
N VAL A 138 3.14 -7.20 21.96
CA VAL A 138 3.49 -7.38 20.54
C VAL A 138 3.74 -6.04 19.86
N ALA A 139 2.86 -5.05 20.02
CA ALA A 139 3.04 -3.71 19.47
C ALA A 139 4.40 -3.10 19.88
N LYS A 140 4.80 -3.31 21.15
CA LYS A 140 6.11 -2.88 21.64
C LYS A 140 7.27 -3.65 21.00
N SER A 141 7.14 -4.96 20.76
CA SER A 141 8.17 -5.73 20.08
C SER A 141 8.32 -5.37 18.59
N LEU A 142 7.30 -4.77 17.98
CA LEU A 142 7.32 -4.30 16.58
C LEU A 142 7.96 -2.90 16.40
N ALA A 143 8.19 -2.16 17.49
CA ALA A 143 8.77 -0.82 17.43
C ALA A 143 10.11 -0.76 16.66
N PRO A 144 11.05 -1.72 16.80
CA PRO A 144 12.29 -1.70 16.02
C PRO A 144 12.06 -1.78 14.50
N SER A 145 11.07 -2.55 14.04
CA SER A 145 10.72 -2.68 12.62
C SER A 145 10.15 -1.36 12.07
N VAL A 146 9.28 -0.71 12.84
CA VAL A 146 8.74 0.62 12.52
C VAL A 146 9.86 1.66 12.47
N ASP A 147 10.77 1.66 13.45
CA ASP A 147 11.89 2.59 13.47
C ASP A 147 12.86 2.35 12.31
N ALA A 148 13.03 1.11 11.87
CA ALA A 148 13.82 0.81 10.68
C ALA A 148 13.18 1.36 9.40
N LEU A 149 11.86 1.29 9.25
CA LEU A 149 11.14 1.95 8.13
C LEU A 149 11.33 3.47 8.16
N ARG A 150 11.26 4.09 9.34
CA ARG A 150 11.51 5.53 9.51
C ARG A 150 12.93 5.90 9.10
N ARG A 151 13.94 5.18 9.60
CA ARG A 151 15.34 5.39 9.22
C ARG A 151 15.54 5.27 7.72
N PHE A 152 14.98 4.24 7.11
CA PHE A 152 15.05 4.04 5.66
C PHE A 152 14.36 5.17 4.88
N GLY A 153 13.23 5.68 5.38
CA GLY A 153 12.59 6.88 4.86
C GLY A 153 13.51 8.10 4.89
N GLU A 154 14.18 8.36 6.01
CA GLU A 154 15.17 9.44 6.11
C GLU A 154 16.34 9.25 5.14
N GLU A 155 16.84 8.02 4.97
CA GLU A 155 17.87 7.71 3.98
C GLU A 155 17.40 8.04 2.54
N GLN A 156 16.14 7.76 2.20
CA GLN A 156 15.61 8.12 0.88
C GLN A 156 15.39 9.63 0.72
N LYS A 157 14.97 10.35 1.77
CA LYS A 157 14.86 11.82 1.73
C LYS A 157 16.23 12.46 1.51
N GLU A 158 17.25 11.95 2.20
CA GLU A 158 18.62 12.40 2.05
C GLU A 158 19.15 12.12 0.63
N ARG A 159 18.84 10.95 0.07
CA ARG A 159 19.16 10.63 -1.32
C ARG A 159 18.53 11.62 -2.30
N VAL A 160 17.27 12.00 -2.10
CA VAL A 160 16.61 13.03 -2.93
C VAL A 160 17.31 14.37 -2.78
N ARG A 161 17.61 14.81 -1.54
CA ARG A 161 18.34 16.06 -1.28
C ARG A 161 19.64 16.12 -2.07
N LEU A 162 20.48 15.09 -1.97
CA LEU A 162 21.78 15.04 -2.64
C LEU A 162 21.64 15.14 -4.17
N ILE A 163 20.64 14.48 -4.76
CA ILE A 163 20.42 14.51 -6.21
C ILE A 163 19.88 15.87 -6.67
N VAL A 164 19.01 16.51 -5.89
CA VAL A 164 18.51 17.87 -6.15
C VAL A 164 19.65 18.89 -6.08
N GLU A 165 20.47 18.84 -5.03
CA GLU A 165 21.64 19.71 -4.85
C GLU A 165 22.61 19.55 -6.02
N HIS A 166 22.94 18.31 -6.38
CA HIS A 166 23.82 18.01 -7.50
C HIS A 166 23.27 18.55 -8.84
N ARG A 167 21.97 18.37 -9.10
CA ARG A 167 21.33 18.89 -10.32
C ARG A 167 21.37 20.41 -10.37
N ALA A 168 21.06 21.08 -9.25
CA ALA A 168 21.08 22.54 -9.16
C ALA A 168 22.48 23.10 -9.43
N GLU A 169 23.51 22.47 -8.87
CA GLU A 169 24.91 22.83 -9.11
C GLU A 169 25.31 22.63 -10.58
N GLN A 170 25.03 21.46 -11.16
CA GLN A 170 25.35 21.16 -12.56
C GLN A 170 24.68 22.12 -13.55
N ALA A 171 23.46 22.55 -13.26
CA ALA A 171 22.70 23.44 -14.12
C ALA A 171 23.00 24.93 -13.90
N GLY A 172 23.75 25.28 -12.85
CA GLY A 172 23.99 26.66 -12.46
C GLY A 172 22.73 27.39 -11.97
N PHE A 173 21.74 26.66 -11.46
CA PHE A 173 20.47 27.22 -11.03
C PHE A 173 20.64 28.15 -9.81
N ARG A 174 20.05 29.35 -9.89
CA ARG A 174 20.07 30.35 -8.82
C ARG A 174 18.67 30.94 -8.61
N PRO A 175 18.20 31.08 -7.36
CA PRO A 175 18.85 30.72 -6.08
C PRO A 175 18.96 29.20 -5.86
N PRO A 176 19.70 28.70 -4.85
CA PRO A 176 19.70 27.29 -4.49
C PRO A 176 18.27 26.79 -4.28
N ALA A 177 17.95 25.63 -4.86
CA ALA A 177 16.64 25.01 -4.68
C ALA A 177 16.40 24.72 -3.19
N LYS A 178 15.16 24.89 -2.74
CA LYS A 178 14.70 24.56 -1.39
C LYS A 178 13.40 23.78 -1.52
N PRO A 179 13.12 22.82 -0.63
CA PRO A 179 11.87 22.09 -0.71
C PRO A 179 10.73 23.07 -0.53
N VAL A 180 9.84 23.11 -1.52
CA VAL A 180 8.61 23.90 -1.44
C VAL A 180 7.56 22.96 -0.88
N ALA A 181 7.15 23.18 0.37
CA ALA A 181 6.03 22.44 0.93
C ALA A 181 4.80 22.68 0.04
N ALA A 182 4.13 21.60 -0.36
CA ALA A 182 2.82 21.73 -0.95
C ALA A 182 1.94 22.43 0.08
N ALA A 183 1.53 23.67 -0.20
CA ALA A 183 0.58 24.35 0.67
C ALA A 183 -0.68 23.48 0.70
N PRO A 184 -1.10 22.92 1.85
CA PRO A 184 -2.38 22.23 1.91
C PRO A 184 -3.40 23.29 1.53
N SER A 185 -4.03 23.13 0.36
CA SER A 185 -4.97 24.15 -0.07
C SER A 185 -6.03 24.26 1.03
N ALA A 186 -6.44 25.47 1.38
CA ALA A 186 -7.49 25.68 2.38
C ALA A 186 -8.77 24.90 2.01
N GLU A 187 -8.91 24.60 0.72
CA GLU A 187 -9.90 23.70 0.15
C GLU A 187 -9.62 22.23 0.50
N ALA A 188 -8.43 21.68 0.26
CA ALA A 188 -8.06 20.30 0.60
C ALA A 188 -8.27 19.97 2.09
N SER A 189 -7.95 20.92 2.98
CA SER A 189 -8.15 20.76 4.43
C SER A 189 -9.63 20.74 4.84
N ARG A 190 -10.53 21.21 3.97
CA ARG A 190 -11.99 21.19 4.14
C ARG A 190 -12.64 20.03 3.37
N ILE A 191 -11.91 19.38 2.47
CA ILE A 191 -12.37 18.18 1.78
C ILE A 191 -12.36 17.04 2.78
N VAL A 192 -13.50 16.83 3.41
CA VAL A 192 -13.84 15.50 3.92
C VAL A 192 -14.12 14.67 2.68
N VAL A 193 -13.19 13.77 2.34
CA VAL A 193 -13.40 12.82 1.24
C VAL A 193 -14.62 11.97 1.60
N ARG A 194 -15.77 12.33 1.03
CA ARG A 194 -17.01 11.57 1.13
C ARG A 194 -17.21 10.85 -0.19
N ARG A 195 -17.48 9.55 -0.11
CA ARG A 195 -17.80 8.76 -1.29
C ARG A 195 -19.06 9.34 -1.94
N LYS A 196 -19.04 9.59 -3.25
CA LYS A 196 -20.22 10.10 -3.98
C LYS A 196 -21.38 9.09 -4.01
N ARG A 197 -21.07 7.77 -3.95
CA ARG A 197 -22.05 6.67 -3.91
C ARG A 197 -21.56 5.52 -3.04
N PHE A 198 -22.42 4.99 -2.17
CA PHE A 198 -22.15 3.78 -1.38
C PHE A 198 -22.25 2.52 -2.26
N GLY A 199 -21.38 1.53 -2.02
CA GLY A 199 -21.37 0.26 -2.76
C GLY A 199 -20.48 0.26 -4.00
N THR A 200 -20.59 -0.81 -4.77
CA THR A 200 -19.82 -1.07 -5.99
C THR A 200 -20.11 0.00 -7.05
N LEU A 201 -19.08 0.63 -7.63
CA LEU A 201 -19.26 1.56 -8.75
C LEU A 201 -19.71 0.75 -9.98
N PRO A 202 -20.96 0.93 -10.48
CA PRO A 202 -21.36 0.28 -11.72
C PRO A 202 -20.64 0.93 -12.91
N LEU A 203 -20.37 0.15 -13.95
CA LEU A 203 -19.71 0.63 -15.17
C LEU A 203 -20.53 1.72 -15.89
N ASP A 204 -21.83 1.78 -15.62
CA ASP A 204 -22.75 2.75 -16.22
C ASP A 204 -22.51 4.21 -15.75
N ASP A 205 -21.69 4.40 -14.70
CA ASP A 205 -21.36 5.72 -14.14
C ASP A 205 -19.89 6.14 -14.38
N LEU A 206 -19.15 5.46 -15.27
CA LEU A 206 -17.79 5.83 -15.69
C LEU A 206 -17.76 6.55 -17.04
#